data_AF-E0UDN8-F1
#
_entry.id   AF-E0UDN8-F1
#
_cell.length_a   1.000
_cell.length_b   1.000
_cell.length_c   1.000
_cell.angle_alpha   90.00
_cell.angle_beta   90.00
_cell.angle_gamma   90.00
#
_symmetry.space_group_name_H-M   'P 1'
#
loop_
_entity.id
_entity.type
_entity.pdbx_description
1 polymer ?
#
loop_
_entity_poly.entity_id
_entity_poly.type
_entity_poly.pdbx_seq_one_letter_code
_entity_poly.pdbx_strand_id
1 'polypeptide(L)'
;MEQQWKQFTFLPNKTQPKYYLMHLASRPPAQREIKYTLWEHNTLDLAYQFDYGIYGLGFRTPDYYETNLSVIDIEKENKNKCIENLREELMPIIYDHPEGIILDDLHNSTMQKNPATLDDYIQVINEQVNEGDLQVIRDGKITSSKKLKLGDIIVKSKCKQLKLDLKF
;
A
#
# COMPACT_ATOMS: atom_id res chain seq x y z
N MET A 1 25.15 8.09 7.05
CA MET A 1 24.00 7.42 6.42
C MET A 1 24.27 5.93 6.47
N GLU A 2 23.66 5.21 7.40
CA GLU A 2 23.72 3.75 7.44
C GLU A 2 22.78 3.20 6.34
N GLN A 3 23.33 2.41 5.43
CA GLN A 3 22.52 1.58 4.53
C GLN A 3 21.90 0.47 5.35
N GLN A 4 20.59 0.52 5.57
CA GLN A 4 19.82 -0.60 6.10
C GLN A 4 19.66 -1.66 5.01
N TRP A 5 20.26 -2.83 5.23
CA TRP A 5 20.17 -3.99 4.36
C TRP A 5 18.90 -4.79 4.68
N LYS A 6 18.09 -5.14 3.68
CA LYS A 6 16.86 -5.94 3.86
C LYS A 6 16.87 -7.18 2.97
N GLN A 7 16.44 -8.30 3.55
CA GLN A 7 16.59 -9.66 3.01
C GLN A 7 15.26 -10.25 2.53
N PHE A 8 15.35 -11.18 1.58
CA PHE A 8 14.25 -11.89 0.92
C PHE A 8 14.32 -13.40 1.24
N THR A 9 13.19 -14.12 1.30
CA THR A 9 13.19 -15.59 1.49
C THR A 9 12.04 -16.28 0.73
N PHE A 10 12.37 -17.25 -0.13
CA PHE A 10 11.42 -18.28 -0.59
C PHE A 10 11.57 -19.52 0.32
N LEU A 11 10.44 -20.08 0.75
CA LEU A 11 10.35 -21.31 1.53
C LEU A 11 9.85 -22.43 0.60
N PRO A 12 10.70 -23.29 0.04
CA PRO A 12 10.22 -24.32 -0.88
C PRO A 12 9.48 -25.48 -0.20
N ASN A 13 9.39 -25.51 1.14
CA ASN A 13 8.63 -26.46 1.98
C ASN A 13 8.55 -25.94 3.43
N LYS A 14 7.49 -26.34 4.17
CA LYS A 14 7.09 -25.91 5.54
C LYS A 14 8.18 -25.80 6.63
N THR A 15 9.38 -26.37 6.45
CA THR A 15 10.36 -26.53 7.56
C THR A 15 11.79 -26.11 7.25
N GLN A 16 12.17 -25.79 6.01
CA GLN A 16 13.56 -25.42 5.69
C GLN A 16 13.67 -24.36 4.57
N PRO A 17 13.98 -23.09 4.90
CA PRO A 17 14.32 -22.09 3.89
C PRO A 17 15.62 -22.45 3.18
N LYS A 18 15.57 -22.62 1.85
CA LYS A 18 16.76 -22.69 0.99
C LYS A 18 16.95 -21.30 0.38
N TYR A 19 17.83 -20.53 1.01
CA TYR A 19 18.22 -19.17 0.67
C TYR A 19 18.32 -18.86 -0.83
N TYR A 20 17.73 -17.74 -1.25
CA TYR A 20 18.16 -17.00 -2.44
C TYR A 20 18.26 -15.50 -2.12
N LEU A 21 19.48 -15.00 -2.17
CA LEU A 21 19.87 -13.63 -1.89
C LEU A 21 19.70 -12.78 -3.18
N MET A 22 18.51 -12.22 -3.45
CA MET A 22 18.35 -11.27 -4.56
C MET A 22 18.70 -9.85 -4.10
N HIS A 23 19.95 -9.47 -4.31
CA HIS A 23 20.54 -8.18 -3.96
C HIS A 23 20.22 -7.06 -4.97
N LEU A 24 18.96 -6.92 -5.44
CA LEU A 24 18.63 -6.01 -6.55
C LEU A 24 17.56 -4.94 -6.29
N ALA A 25 16.77 -5.02 -5.23
CA ALA A 25 15.53 -4.24 -5.16
C ALA A 25 15.58 -2.99 -4.28
N SER A 26 16.60 -2.12 -4.43
CA SER A 26 16.49 -0.73 -3.95
C SER A 26 15.86 0.20 -4.98
N ARG A 27 15.68 -0.27 -6.23
CA ARG A 27 15.12 0.53 -7.31
C ARG A 27 13.60 0.35 -7.40
N PRO A 28 12.83 1.44 -7.57
CA PRO A 28 11.37 1.40 -7.67
C PRO A 28 10.78 0.40 -8.67
N PRO A 29 11.35 0.19 -9.88
CA PRO A 29 10.80 -0.80 -10.82
C PRO A 29 10.93 -2.23 -10.30
N ALA A 30 12.08 -2.60 -9.73
CA ALA A 30 12.28 -3.94 -9.19
C ALA A 30 11.36 -4.22 -7.99
N GLN A 31 11.13 -3.21 -7.15
CA GLN A 31 10.21 -3.31 -6.01
C GLN A 31 8.76 -3.47 -6.47
N ARG A 32 8.34 -2.78 -7.53
CA ARG A 32 7.02 -2.97 -8.14
C ARG A 32 6.84 -4.39 -8.66
N GLU A 33 7.76 -4.89 -9.47
CA GLU A 33 7.67 -6.26 -10.01
C GLU A 33 7.56 -7.31 -8.91
N ILE A 34 8.40 -7.22 -7.87
CA ILE A 34 8.36 -8.16 -6.74
C ILE A 34 7.00 -8.15 -6.05
N LYS A 35 6.37 -6.98 -5.86
CA LYS A 35 5.04 -6.89 -5.26
C LYS A 35 3.97 -7.51 -6.14
N TYR A 36 4.00 -7.25 -7.44
CA TYR A 36 3.05 -7.86 -8.38
C TYR A 36 3.20 -9.39 -8.39
N THR A 37 4.43 -9.90 -8.47
CA THR A 37 4.73 -11.34 -8.38
C THR A 37 4.26 -11.94 -7.04
N LEU A 38 4.42 -11.21 -5.93
CA LEU A 38 3.97 -11.67 -4.60
C LEU A 38 2.45 -11.82 -4.53
N TRP A 39 1.69 -10.89 -5.09
CA TRP A 39 0.23 -10.99 -5.14
C TRP A 39 -0.26 -12.03 -6.14
N GLU A 40 0.39 -12.17 -7.29
CA GLU A 40 0.02 -13.14 -8.33
C GLU A 40 0.30 -14.59 -7.89
N HIS A 41 1.34 -14.80 -7.09
CA HIS A 41 1.78 -16.11 -6.64
C HIS A 41 1.77 -16.24 -5.12
N ASN A 42 0.79 -15.61 -4.47
CA ASN A 42 0.62 -15.55 -3.03
C ASN A 42 0.41 -16.95 -2.42
N THR A 43 1.52 -17.64 -2.21
CA THR A 43 1.59 -19.00 -1.71
C THR A 43 2.20 -18.98 -0.31
N LEU A 44 1.95 -20.03 0.48
CA LEU A 44 2.56 -20.23 1.80
C LEU A 44 4.10 -20.13 1.77
N ASP A 45 4.67 -20.34 0.60
CA ASP A 45 6.08 -20.55 0.34
C ASP A 45 6.80 -19.28 -0.16
N LEU A 46 6.08 -18.18 -0.42
CA LEU A 46 6.63 -16.91 -0.92
C LEU A 46 6.49 -15.79 0.12
N ALA A 47 7.61 -15.30 0.67
CA ALA A 47 7.61 -14.27 1.70
C ALA A 47 8.65 -13.15 1.48
N TYR A 48 8.25 -11.91 1.77
CA TYR A 48 9.02 -10.69 1.56
C TYR A 48 9.02 -9.80 2.80
N GLN A 49 10.19 -9.38 3.28
CA GLN A 49 10.30 -8.47 4.41
C GLN A 49 10.26 -6.99 4.00
N PHE A 50 9.21 -6.29 4.42
CA PHE A 50 9.04 -4.84 4.39
C PHE A 50 9.44 -4.20 5.73
N ASP A 51 9.48 -2.86 5.79
CA ASP A 51 9.88 -2.09 6.98
C ASP A 51 9.09 -2.47 8.24
N TYR A 52 7.81 -2.83 8.09
CA TYR A 52 6.92 -3.20 9.18
C TYR A 52 6.77 -4.71 9.40
N GLY A 53 7.42 -5.57 8.60
CA GLY A 53 7.35 -7.02 8.79
C GLY A 53 7.46 -7.86 7.52
N ILE A 54 7.34 -9.18 7.65
CA ILE A 54 7.35 -10.13 6.53
C ILE A 54 5.92 -10.29 5.99
N TYR A 55 5.75 -10.21 4.68
CA TYR A 55 4.50 -10.42 3.95
C TYR A 55 4.65 -11.64 3.05
N GLY A 56 3.74 -12.61 3.19
CA GLY A 56 3.94 -14.00 2.83
C GLY A 56 3.93 -14.81 4.11
N LEU A 57 2.73 -15.25 4.49
CA LEU A 57 2.37 -15.81 5.80
C LEU A 57 2.60 -14.93 7.05
N GLY A 58 3.17 -13.72 6.97
CA GLY A 58 3.58 -12.98 8.18
C GLY A 58 2.50 -12.19 8.94
N PHE A 59 1.21 -12.27 8.59
CA PHE A 59 0.14 -11.67 9.43
C PHE A 59 -0.64 -12.70 10.25
N ARG A 60 -0.70 -13.97 9.83
CA ARG A 60 -1.47 -15.01 10.51
C ARG A 60 -0.59 -16.24 10.71
N THR A 61 -0.24 -16.51 11.97
CA THR A 61 0.48 -17.72 12.35
C THR A 61 -0.36 -18.96 12.04
N PRO A 62 0.24 -20.14 11.86
CA PRO A 62 -0.49 -21.41 11.76
C PRO A 62 -1.60 -21.54 12.83
N ASP A 63 -1.32 -21.09 14.05
CA ASP A 63 -2.25 -21.11 15.21
C ASP A 63 -3.56 -20.32 14.99
N TYR A 64 -3.56 -19.28 14.15
CA TYR A 64 -4.76 -18.50 13.81
C TYR A 64 -5.79 -19.33 13.02
N TYR A 65 -5.32 -20.28 12.21
CA TYR A 65 -6.15 -21.17 11.40
C TYR A 65 -6.65 -22.37 12.19
N GLU A 66 -5.92 -22.79 13.22
CA GLU A 66 -6.37 -23.85 14.13
C GLU A 66 -7.59 -23.43 14.96
N THR A 67 -7.78 -22.14 15.20
CA THR A 67 -8.89 -21.59 15.99
C THR A 67 -10.13 -21.22 15.17
N ASN A 68 -10.00 -21.04 13.85
CA ASN A 68 -11.10 -20.63 12.96
C ASN A 68 -11.36 -21.72 11.89
N LEU A 69 -12.17 -22.72 12.23
CA LEU A 69 -12.51 -23.88 11.37
C LEU A 69 -13.38 -23.54 10.14
N SER A 70 -13.69 -22.26 9.87
CA SER A 70 -14.37 -21.86 8.64
C SER A 70 -13.39 -21.78 7.48
N VAL A 71 -13.84 -22.13 6.27
CA VAL A 71 -13.09 -21.90 5.04
C VAL A 71 -12.99 -20.39 4.81
N ILE A 72 -11.90 -19.78 5.27
CA ILE A 72 -11.61 -18.36 5.13
C ILE A 72 -10.81 -18.14 3.86
N ASP A 73 -11.19 -17.14 3.07
CA ASP A 73 -10.42 -16.68 1.92
C ASP A 73 -9.28 -15.75 2.39
N ILE A 74 -8.11 -16.35 2.54
CA ILE A 74 -6.90 -15.70 3.05
C ILE A 74 -6.42 -14.58 2.12
N GLU A 75 -6.57 -14.74 0.81
CA GLU A 75 -6.12 -13.75 -0.16
C GLU A 75 -6.91 -12.46 0.00
N LYS A 76 -8.24 -12.59 0.13
CA LYS A 76 -9.13 -11.44 0.34
C LYS A 76 -8.88 -10.74 1.66
N GLU A 77 -8.69 -11.47 2.76
CA GLU A 77 -8.38 -10.87 4.06
C GLU A 77 -7.05 -10.12 4.05
N ASN A 78 -6.00 -10.72 3.48
CA ASN A 78 -4.70 -10.08 3.34
C ASN A 78 -4.80 -8.80 2.49
N LYS A 79 -5.59 -8.85 1.41
CA LYS A 79 -5.81 -7.69 0.54
C LYS A 79 -6.50 -6.55 1.27
N ASN A 80 -7.58 -6.84 1.99
CA ASN A 80 -8.30 -5.84 2.79
C ASN A 80 -7.38 -5.23 3.84
N LYS A 81 -6.60 -6.04 4.57
CA LYS A 81 -5.71 -5.53 5.60
C LYS A 81 -4.57 -4.70 5.02
N CYS A 82 -4.05 -5.09 3.86
CA CYS A 82 -3.08 -4.30 3.12
C CYS A 82 -3.62 -2.90 2.77
N ILE A 83 -4.86 -2.82 2.30
CA ILE A 83 -5.52 -1.56 1.95
C ILE A 83 -5.76 -0.68 3.19
N GLU A 84 -6.19 -1.27 4.31
CA GLU A 84 -6.35 -0.55 5.59
C GLU A 84 -5.04 0.06 6.06
N ASN A 85 -3.97 -0.74 6.13
CA ASN A 85 -2.65 -0.26 6.56
C ASN A 85 -2.11 0.81 5.60
N LEU A 86 -2.30 0.61 4.29
CA LEU A 86 -1.92 1.60 3.29
C LEU A 86 -2.64 2.93 3.55
N ARG A 87 -3.95 2.90 3.82
CA ARG A 87 -4.72 4.12 4.12
C ARG A 87 -4.15 4.86 5.35
N GLU A 88 -3.88 4.13 6.43
CA GLU A 88 -3.30 4.70 7.66
C GLU A 88 -1.92 5.34 7.41
N GLU A 89 -1.13 4.80 6.49
CA GLU A 89 0.17 5.35 6.10
C GLU A 89 0.06 6.57 5.18
N LEU A 90 -0.83 6.54 4.19
CA LEU A 90 -0.90 7.59 3.16
C LEU A 90 -1.52 8.89 3.68
N MET A 91 -2.55 8.81 4.53
CA MET A 91 -3.32 10.00 4.92
C MET A 91 -2.48 11.05 5.67
N PRO A 92 -1.66 10.69 6.67
CA PRO A 92 -0.78 11.65 7.33
C PRO A 92 0.17 12.34 6.35
N ILE A 93 0.78 11.57 5.43
CA ILE A 93 1.73 12.10 4.44
C ILE A 93 1.05 13.11 3.53
N ILE A 94 -0.14 12.79 3.02
CA ILE A 94 -0.88 13.71 2.14
C ILE A 94 -1.31 14.97 2.91
N TYR A 95 -1.69 14.84 4.18
CA TYR A 95 -2.16 15.97 4.99
C TYR A 95 -1.03 16.91 5.41
N ASP A 96 0.19 16.40 5.53
CA ASP A 96 1.40 17.19 5.79
C ASP A 96 1.90 17.97 4.55
N HIS A 97 1.36 17.71 3.36
CA HIS A 97 1.69 18.40 2.10
C HIS A 97 0.48 19.21 1.58
N PRO A 98 0.21 20.41 2.12
CA PRO A 98 -0.98 21.20 1.77
C PRO A 98 -1.04 21.67 0.31
N GLU A 99 0.09 21.75 -0.37
CA GLU A 99 0.20 22.01 -1.81
C GLU A 99 -0.10 20.78 -2.68
N GLY A 100 -0.16 19.60 -2.07
CA GLY A 100 -0.35 18.31 -2.72
C GLY A 100 0.96 17.57 -3.00
N ILE A 101 0.86 16.26 -3.16
CA ILE A 101 2.00 15.35 -3.44
C ILE A 101 1.77 14.63 -4.77
N ILE A 102 2.82 14.50 -5.59
CA ILE A 102 2.76 13.76 -6.85
C ILE A 102 2.60 12.25 -6.56
N LEU A 103 1.72 11.57 -7.29
CA LEU A 103 1.43 10.15 -7.07
C LEU A 103 2.70 9.28 -7.17
N ASP A 104 3.57 9.53 -8.14
CA ASP A 104 4.84 8.80 -8.26
C ASP A 104 5.74 9.01 -7.03
N ASP A 105 5.85 10.23 -6.53
CA ASP A 105 6.67 10.54 -5.35
C ASP A 105 6.08 9.92 -4.07
N LEU A 106 4.75 10.00 -3.91
CA LEU A 106 4.05 9.33 -2.82
C LEU A 106 4.29 7.82 -2.86
N HIS A 107 4.12 7.20 -4.03
CA HIS A 107 4.35 5.77 -4.20
C HIS A 107 5.81 5.40 -3.96
N ASN A 108 6.76 6.13 -4.54
CA ASN A 108 8.19 5.85 -4.42
C ASN A 108 8.70 6.00 -2.98
N SER A 109 8.17 6.95 -2.22
CA SER A 109 8.59 7.19 -0.82
C SER A 109 8.00 6.19 0.18
N THR A 110 6.93 5.48 -0.18
CA THR A 110 6.20 4.59 0.74
C THR A 110 6.15 3.13 0.28
N MET A 111 6.53 2.81 -0.96
CA MET A 111 6.43 1.44 -1.48
C MET A 111 7.31 0.41 -0.74
N GLN A 112 8.24 0.83 0.11
CA GLN A 112 9.03 -0.07 0.95
C GLN A 112 8.38 -0.40 2.29
N LYS A 113 7.32 0.33 2.66
CA LYS A 113 6.67 0.21 3.97
C LYS A 113 5.57 -0.85 3.97
N ASN A 114 4.87 -0.98 2.84
CA ASN A 114 3.75 -1.89 2.66
C ASN A 114 3.89 -2.75 1.39
N PRO A 115 3.22 -3.91 1.29
CA PRO A 115 3.20 -4.76 0.09
C PRO A 115 2.26 -4.25 -1.01
N ALA A 116 1.62 -3.09 -0.83
CA ALA A 116 0.56 -2.63 -1.71
C ALA A 116 1.11 -2.27 -3.09
N THR A 117 0.37 -2.65 -4.14
CA THR A 117 0.71 -2.33 -5.53
C THR A 117 0.28 -0.91 -5.88
N LEU A 118 0.69 -0.38 -7.03
CA LEU A 118 0.22 0.94 -7.47
C LEU A 118 -1.32 0.99 -7.59
N ASP A 119 -1.94 -0.12 -7.98
CA ASP A 119 -3.40 -0.22 -8.08
C ASP A 119 -4.08 -0.04 -6.72
N ASP A 120 -3.45 -0.50 -5.63
CA ASP A 120 -3.95 -0.32 -4.27
C ASP A 120 -3.88 1.14 -3.82
N TYR A 121 -2.81 1.85 -4.21
CA TYR A 121 -2.70 3.30 -3.97
C TYR A 121 -3.82 4.03 -4.69
N ILE A 122 -4.03 3.70 -5.97
CA ILE A 122 -5.09 4.27 -6.78
C ILE A 122 -6.47 3.97 -6.18
N GLN A 123 -6.68 2.76 -5.67
CA GLN A 123 -7.91 2.38 -4.99
C GLN A 123 -8.14 3.26 -3.75
N VAL A 124 -7.19 3.31 -2.81
CA VAL A 124 -7.31 4.11 -1.58
C VAL A 124 -7.56 5.58 -1.90
N ILE A 125 -6.79 6.16 -2.82
CA ILE A 125 -6.96 7.56 -3.22
C ILE A 125 -8.36 7.80 -3.79
N ASN A 126 -8.84 6.92 -4.69
CA ASN A 126 -10.17 7.07 -5.27
C ASN A 126 -11.28 6.93 -4.21
N GLU A 127 -11.13 6.04 -3.22
CA GLU A 127 -12.05 5.93 -2.08
C GLU A 127 -12.15 7.26 -1.33
N GLN A 128 -11.01 7.85 -0.98
CA GLN A 128 -10.94 9.13 -0.26
C GLN A 128 -11.43 10.32 -1.10
N VAL A 129 -11.25 10.29 -2.43
CA VAL A 129 -11.83 11.27 -3.35
C VAL A 129 -13.36 11.14 -3.38
N ASN A 130 -13.90 9.93 -3.39
CA ASN A 130 -15.35 9.71 -3.36
C ASN A 130 -15.98 10.13 -2.02
N GLU A 131 -15.25 9.95 -0.92
CA GLU A 131 -15.63 10.43 0.42
C GLU A 131 -15.54 11.96 0.55
N GLY A 132 -14.83 12.61 -0.39
CA GLY A 132 -14.68 14.06 -0.45
C GLY A 132 -13.48 14.58 0.35
N ASP A 133 -12.66 13.71 0.92
CA ASP A 133 -11.48 14.08 1.71
C ASP A 133 -10.29 14.50 0.85
N LEU A 134 -10.17 13.94 -0.36
CA LEU A 134 -9.10 14.24 -1.30
C LEU A 134 -9.63 14.76 -2.65
N GLN A 135 -8.75 15.47 -3.36
CA GLN A 135 -8.90 15.87 -4.75
C GLN A 135 -7.64 15.46 -5.52
N VAL A 136 -7.82 15.21 -6.82
CA VAL A 136 -6.71 14.93 -7.74
C VAL A 136 -6.61 16.03 -8.76
N ILE A 137 -5.41 16.58 -8.93
CA ILE A 137 -5.10 17.60 -9.92
C ILE A 137 -4.25 16.97 -11.04
N ARG A 138 -4.70 17.15 -12.28
CA ARG A 138 -3.99 16.76 -13.50
C ARG A 138 -3.91 17.98 -14.42
N ASP A 139 -2.71 18.30 -14.89
CA ASP A 139 -2.47 19.45 -15.78
C ASP A 139 -3.07 20.76 -15.22
N GLY A 140 -2.97 20.96 -13.91
CA GLY A 140 -3.49 22.13 -13.19
C GLY A 140 -5.00 22.15 -12.95
N LYS A 141 -5.74 21.09 -13.30
CA LYS A 141 -7.21 21.01 -13.13
C LYS A 141 -7.61 19.83 -12.26
N ILE A 142 -8.66 19.99 -11.45
CA ILE A 142 -9.27 18.88 -10.72
C ILE A 142 -9.82 17.86 -11.72
N THR A 143 -9.49 16.59 -11.53
CA THR A 143 -9.97 15.48 -12.35
C THR A 143 -10.90 14.57 -11.55
N SER A 144 -11.92 14.04 -12.21
CA SER A 144 -12.80 12.98 -11.70
C SER A 144 -12.44 11.59 -12.27
N SER A 145 -11.31 11.49 -12.99
CA SER A 145 -10.88 10.23 -13.58
C SER A 145 -10.44 9.25 -12.51
N LYS A 146 -11.05 8.06 -12.47
CA LYS A 146 -10.62 6.97 -11.58
C LYS A 146 -9.27 6.36 -11.98
N LYS A 147 -8.86 6.55 -13.24
CA LYS A 147 -7.57 6.09 -13.75
C LYS A 147 -6.52 7.18 -13.52
N LEU A 148 -5.89 7.13 -12.36
CA LEU A 148 -4.85 8.08 -11.98
C LEU A 148 -3.56 7.80 -12.76
N LYS A 149 -2.79 8.86 -13.02
CA LYS A 149 -1.48 8.82 -13.66
C LYS A 149 -0.42 9.15 -12.62
N LEU A 150 0.78 8.61 -12.81
CA LEU A 150 1.92 8.86 -11.91
C LEU A 150 2.25 10.34 -11.71
N GLY A 151 2.01 11.20 -12.72
CA GLY A 151 2.19 12.65 -12.62
C GLY A 151 1.02 13.42 -12.00
N ASP A 152 -0.06 12.75 -11.58
CA ASP A 152 -1.18 13.42 -10.92
C ASP A 152 -0.78 13.89 -9.51
N ILE A 153 -1.32 15.02 -9.08
CA ILE A 153 -1.08 15.58 -7.74
C ILE A 153 -2.29 15.25 -6.86
N ILE A 154 -2.03 14.62 -5.73
CA ILE A 154 -3.02 14.28 -4.71
C ILE A 154 -2.98 15.36 -3.64
N VAL A 155 -4.13 15.97 -3.37
CA VAL A 155 -4.23 17.07 -2.41
C VAL A 155 -5.45 16.90 -1.52
N LYS A 156 -5.35 17.34 -0.27
CA LYS A 156 -6.49 17.40 0.63
C LYS A 156 -7.57 18.33 0.09
N SER A 157 -8.82 17.87 0.07
CA SER A 157 -9.96 18.68 -0.30
C SER A 157 -10.11 19.87 0.64
N LYS A 158 -10.24 21.07 0.06
CA LYS A 158 -10.73 22.24 0.78
C LYS A 158 -12.26 22.18 0.82
N CYS A 159 -12.84 21.27 1.58
CA CYS A 159 -14.28 21.32 1.82
C CYS A 159 -14.62 22.65 2.52
N LYS A 160 -15.54 23.42 1.93
CA LYS A 160 -16.15 24.62 2.54
C LYS A 160 -16.62 24.24 3.95
N GLN A 161 -16.11 24.92 4.98
CA GLN A 161 -16.80 24.96 6.27
C GLN A 161 -18.29 25.24 6.00
N LEU A 162 -19.16 24.33 6.44
CA LEU A 162 -20.57 24.66 6.60
C LEU A 162 -20.62 25.84 7.56
N LYS A 163 -20.85 27.05 7.03
CA LYS A 163 -21.28 28.16 7.86
C LYS A 163 -22.63 27.76 8.46
N LEU A 164 -22.61 27.26 9.69
CA LEU A 164 -23.79 27.34 10.54
C LEU A 164 -23.98 28.82 10.85
N ASP A 165 -24.69 29.52 9.96
CA ASP A 165 -25.29 30.82 10.28
C ASP A 165 -26.43 30.56 11.28
N LEU A 166 -26.07 30.33 12.54
CA LEU A 166 -26.98 30.44 13.67
C LEU A 166 -27.30 31.92 13.85
N LYS A 167 -28.40 32.37 13.25
CA LYS A 167 -29.04 33.62 13.63
C LYS A 167 -29.78 33.38 14.94
N PHE A 168 -29.28 33.98 16.03
CA PHE A 168 -30.03 34.21 17.26
C PHE A 168 -31.00 35.38 17.07
#